data_AF-A0A7D7ZSM8-F1
#
_entry.id   AF-A0A7D7ZSM8-F1
#
_cell.length_a   1.000
_cell.length_b   1.000
_cell.length_c   1.000
_cell.angle_alpha   90.00
_cell.angle_beta   90.00
_cell.angle_gamma   90.00
#
_symmetry.space_group_name_H-M   'P 1'
#
loop_
_entity.id
_entity.type
_entity.pdbx_description
1 polymer ?
#
loop_
_entity_poly.entity_id
_entity_poly.type
_entity_poly.pdbx_seq_one_letter_code
_entity_poly.pdbx_strand_id
1 'polypeptide(L)'
;MKKLLYILWFIPMTVWTQTSTENYIKNTAYKVETTDGNTHATNGATIVNDQKTETIVYYDGLGRAVQNIAKQAGGQRQDIIVPVFYDEFGR
;
A
#
# COMPACT_ATOMS: atom_id res chain seq x y z
N MET A 1 47.63 13.42 -4.92
CA MET A 1 46.34 13.00 -4.33
C MET A 1 45.49 14.20 -3.89
N LYS A 2 45.21 15.17 -4.78
CA LYS A 2 44.45 16.41 -4.44
C LYS A 2 43.17 16.61 -5.26
N LYS A 3 42.92 15.75 -6.26
CA LYS A 3 41.73 15.84 -7.13
C LYS A 3 40.56 14.97 -6.66
N LEU A 4 40.77 14.11 -5.66
CA LEU A 4 39.72 13.23 -5.12
C LEU A 4 38.79 13.96 -4.13
N LEU A 5 39.20 15.13 -3.62
CA LEU A 5 38.48 15.86 -2.58
C LEU A 5 37.22 16.59 -3.09
N TYR A 6 37.13 16.83 -4.40
CA TYR A 6 36.00 17.52 -5.03
C TYR A 6 34.77 16.62 -5.25
N ILE A 7 34.90 15.30 -5.09
CA ILE A 7 33.78 14.36 -5.26
C ILE A 7 32.82 14.40 -4.07
N LEU A 8 33.29 14.81 -2.89
CA LEU A 8 32.48 14.86 -1.66
C LEU A 8 31.51 16.06 -1.62
N TRP A 9 31.71 17.07 -2.47
CA TRP A 9 30.94 18.32 -2.45
C TRP A 9 29.67 18.28 -3.32
N PHE A 10 29.38 17.13 -3.95
CA PHE A 10 28.28 16.95 -4.91
C PHE A 10 27.14 16.06 -4.41
N ILE A 11 26.95 15.93 -3.09
CA ILE A 11 25.81 15.17 -2.54
C ILE A 11 25.07 16.01 -1.52
N PRO A 12 23.93 16.57 -1.93
CA PRO A 12 22.72 16.31 -1.18
C PRO A 12 21.75 15.58 -2.10
N MET A 13 21.73 14.24 -2.01
CA MET A 13 20.52 13.51 -2.41
C MET A 13 19.46 13.88 -1.37
N THR A 14 18.61 14.84 -1.70
CA THR A 14 17.34 14.98 -1.00
C THR A 14 16.51 13.77 -1.40
N VAL A 15 16.54 12.74 -0.55
CA VAL A 15 15.68 11.58 -0.73
C VAL A 15 14.31 12.03 -0.24
N TRP A 16 13.44 12.38 -1.18
CA TRP A 16 12.01 12.57 -0.92
C TRP A 16 11.41 11.17 -0.77
N THR A 17 11.66 10.57 0.40
CA THR A 17 11.08 9.29 0.77
C THR A 17 10.00 9.57 1.79
N GLN A 18 8.82 9.02 1.51
CA GLN A 18 7.54 9.13 2.21
C GLN A 18 6.57 10.15 1.61
N THR A 19 5.35 9.66 1.40
CA THR A 19 4.19 10.45 1.01
C THR A 19 3.85 11.47 2.12
N SER A 20 3.23 12.60 1.77
CA SER A 20 2.68 13.55 2.75
C SER A 20 1.45 13.00 3.49
N THR A 21 0.95 11.82 3.08
CA THR A 21 -0.16 11.10 3.68
C THR A 21 0.32 9.86 4.45
N GLU A 22 -0.60 8.99 4.87
CA GLU A 22 -0.23 7.71 5.47
C GLU A 22 0.41 6.76 4.45
N ASN A 23 1.30 5.91 4.95
CA ASN A 23 1.82 4.77 4.20
C ASN A 23 0.81 3.63 4.28
N TYR A 24 0.66 2.86 3.21
CA TYR A 24 -0.19 1.68 3.22
C TYR A 24 0.36 0.53 2.36
N ILE A 25 -0.07 -0.68 2.70
CA ILE A 25 0.09 -1.86 1.85
C ILE A 25 -1.30 -2.28 1.39
N LYS A 26 -1.48 -2.39 0.07
CA LYS A 26 -2.69 -2.93 -0.55
C LYS A 26 -2.39 -4.32 -1.09
N ASN A 27 -3.13 -5.31 -0.60
CA ASN A 27 -3.13 -6.65 -1.17
C ASN A 27 -4.40 -6.86 -1.99
N THR A 28 -4.27 -7.48 -3.17
CA THR A 28 -5.39 -7.80 -4.05
C THR A 28 -5.31 -9.27 -4.41
N ALA A 29 -6.30 -10.05 -3.97
CA ALA A 29 -6.45 -11.45 -4.33
C ALA A 29 -7.50 -11.57 -5.44
N TYR A 30 -7.08 -12.02 -6.63
CA TYR A 30 -7.97 -12.23 -7.77
C TYR A 30 -8.64 -13.60 -7.68
N LYS A 31 -9.94 -13.66 -7.97
CA LYS A 31 -10.75 -14.89 -8.00
C LYS A 31 -10.92 -15.45 -9.42
N VAL A 32 -10.40 -14.74 -10.41
CA VAL A 32 -10.39 -15.12 -11.82
C VAL A 32 -8.99 -14.92 -12.38
N GLU A 33 -8.72 -15.61 -13.48
CA GLU A 33 -7.46 -15.49 -14.22
C GLU A 33 -7.30 -14.09 -14.83
N THR A 34 -6.16 -13.47 -14.56
CA THR A 34 -5.81 -12.13 -15.05
C THR A 34 -4.37 -12.11 -15.54
N THR A 35 -4.13 -11.36 -16.61
CA THR A 35 -2.80 -11.24 -17.22
C THR A 35 -2.00 -10.09 -16.62
N ASP A 36 -2.68 -9.00 -16.25
CA ASP A 36 -2.08 -7.72 -15.82
C ASP A 36 -2.69 -7.16 -14.53
N GLY A 37 -3.63 -7.89 -13.90
CA GLY A 37 -4.39 -7.44 -12.73
C GLY A 37 -5.61 -6.58 -13.06
N ASN A 38 -5.78 -6.18 -14.32
CA ASN A 38 -6.83 -5.26 -14.75
C ASN A 38 -7.81 -5.91 -15.73
N THR A 39 -7.34 -6.90 -16.49
CA THR A 39 -8.10 -7.60 -17.53
C THR A 39 -8.19 -9.09 -17.25
N HIS A 40 -9.32 -9.68 -17.59
CA HIS A 40 -9.57 -11.10 -17.51
C HIS A 40 -8.88 -11.82 -18.67
N ALA A 41 -8.12 -12.87 -18.38
CA ALA A 41 -7.24 -13.49 -19.37
C ALA A 41 -7.99 -14.15 -20.55
N THR A 42 -9.19 -14.67 -20.30
CA THR A 42 -10.01 -15.42 -21.28
C THR A 42 -10.81 -14.55 -22.23
N ASN A 43 -11.50 -13.53 -21.72
CA ASN A 43 -12.47 -12.73 -22.48
C ASN A 43 -12.05 -11.26 -22.67
N GLY A 44 -10.94 -10.83 -22.06
CA GLY A 44 -10.41 -9.47 -22.17
C GLY A 44 -11.22 -8.40 -21.43
N ALA A 45 -12.27 -8.78 -20.68
CA ALA A 45 -13.07 -7.82 -19.92
C ALA A 45 -12.29 -7.27 -18.72
N THR A 46 -12.65 -6.08 -18.26
CA THR A 46 -12.06 -5.48 -17.04
C THR A 46 -12.47 -6.27 -15.80
N ILE A 47 -11.53 -6.51 -14.90
CA ILE A 47 -11.78 -7.16 -13.61
C ILE A 47 -12.68 -6.28 -12.75
N VAL A 48 -13.87 -6.79 -12.41
CA VAL A 48 -14.81 -6.09 -11.51
C VAL A 48 -14.56 -6.46 -10.04
N ASN A 49 -15.10 -5.68 -9.12
CA ASN A 49 -14.85 -5.88 -7.69
C ASN A 49 -15.25 -7.27 -7.18
N ASP A 50 -16.33 -7.86 -7.68
CA ASP A 50 -16.77 -9.19 -7.24
C ASP A 50 -15.75 -10.29 -7.60
N GLN A 51 -14.91 -10.06 -8.61
CA GLN A 51 -13.85 -10.96 -9.08
C GLN A 51 -12.53 -10.79 -8.34
N LYS A 52 -12.48 -9.92 -7.32
CA LYS A 52 -11.31 -9.73 -6.47
C LYS A 52 -11.69 -9.53 -5.01
N THR A 53 -10.70 -9.64 -4.15
CA THR A 53 -10.80 -9.22 -2.75
C THR A 53 -9.62 -8.31 -2.47
N GLU A 54 -9.88 -7.13 -1.92
CA GLU A 54 -8.87 -6.12 -1.64
C GLU A 54 -8.78 -5.88 -0.13
N THR A 55 -7.55 -5.87 0.40
CA THR A 55 -7.28 -5.47 1.79
C THR A 55 -6.25 -4.36 1.81
N ILE A 56 -6.50 -3.32 2.60
CA ILE A 56 -5.60 -2.16 2.73
C ILE A 56 -5.22 -2.05 4.20
N VAL A 57 -3.93 -1.99 4.48
CA VAL A 57 -3.40 -1.75 5.83
C VAL A 57 -2.63 -0.46 5.82
N TYR A 58 -3.05 0.51 6.63
CA TYR A 58 -2.35 1.77 6.85
C TYR A 58 -1.38 1.63 8.02
N TYR A 59 -0.25 2.31 7.91
CA TYR A 59 0.84 2.28 8.88
C TYR A 59 1.22 3.68 9.33
N ASP A 60 1.62 3.80 10.60
CA ASP A 60 2.23 5.02 11.12
C ASP A 60 3.70 5.19 10.66
N GLY A 61 4.35 6.26 11.11
CA GLY A 61 5.76 6.55 10.79
C GLY A 61 6.76 5.55 11.39
N LEU A 62 6.34 4.67 12.30
CA LEU A 62 7.15 3.62 12.90
C LEU A 62 6.90 2.24 12.24
N GLY A 63 5.99 2.17 11.27
CA GLY A 63 5.63 0.92 10.57
C GLY A 63 4.63 0.05 11.34
N ARG A 64 3.93 0.58 12.33
CA ARG A 64 2.86 -0.14 13.04
C ARG A 64 1.52 0.06 12.33
N ALA A 65 0.69 -0.97 12.27
CA ALA A 65 -0.59 -0.90 11.58
C ALA A 65 -1.59 -0.06 12.40
N VAL A 66 -2.15 0.99 11.80
CA VAL A 66 -3.11 1.89 12.47
C VAL A 66 -4.54 1.72 11.96
N GLN A 67 -4.72 1.11 10.79
CA GLN A 67 -6.04 0.82 10.25
C GLN A 67 -5.99 -0.33 9.27
N ASN A 68 -6.88 -1.31 9.42
CA ASN A 68 -7.11 -2.37 8.46
C ASN A 68 -8.46 -2.15 7.77
N ILE A 69 -8.49 -2.22 6.44
CA ILE A 69 -9.70 -2.13 5.63
C ILE A 69 -9.83 -3.42 4.83
N ALA A 70 -10.92 -4.16 5.06
CA ALA A 70 -11.37 -5.21 4.16
C ALA A 70 -12.44 -4.62 3.23
N LYS A 71 -12.06 -4.36 1.98
CA LYS A 71 -12.89 -3.63 1.04
C LYS A 71 -14.05 -4.50 0.54
N GLN A 72 -15.26 -3.97 0.62
CA GLN A 72 -16.52 -4.61 0.23
C GLN A 72 -16.76 -5.99 0.86
N ALA A 73 -16.19 -6.24 2.04
CA ALA A 73 -16.30 -7.53 2.74
C ALA A 73 -17.58 -7.68 3.57
N GLY A 74 -18.37 -6.62 3.74
CA GLY A 74 -19.68 -6.65 4.40
C GLY A 74 -20.77 -7.26 3.52
N GLY A 75 -21.88 -7.69 4.15
CA GLY A 75 -22.99 -8.37 3.46
C GLY A 75 -23.62 -7.58 2.30
N GLN A 76 -23.63 -6.25 2.37
CA GLN A 76 -24.11 -5.37 1.29
C GLN A 76 -22.94 -4.64 0.60
N ARG A 77 -21.78 -5.30 0.48
CA ARG A 77 -20.54 -4.75 -0.09
C ARG A 77 -20.03 -3.50 0.63
N GLN A 78 -20.27 -3.36 1.93
CA GLN A 78 -19.63 -2.33 2.73
C GLN A 78 -18.18 -2.67 3.00
N ASP A 79 -17.37 -1.64 3.17
CA ASP A 79 -16.01 -1.80 3.69
C ASP A 79 -16.08 -2.09 5.19
N ILE A 80 -15.26 -3.03 5.65
CA ILE A 80 -15.07 -3.30 7.07
C ILE A 80 -13.77 -2.60 7.47
N ILE A 81 -13.89 -1.58 8.32
CA ILE A 81 -12.77 -0.75 8.78
C ILE A 81 -12.50 -1.08 10.25
N VAL A 82 -11.26 -1.45 10.56
CA VAL A 82 -10.80 -1.77 11.92
C VAL A 82 -9.64 -0.82 12.26
N PRO A 83 -9.89 0.24 13.04
CA PRO A 83 -8.83 1.12 13.52
C PRO A 83 -8.05 0.47 14.66
N VAL A 84 -6.77 0.81 14.77
CA VAL A 84 -5.86 0.38 15.84
C VAL A 84 -5.25 1.63 16.45
N PHE A 85 -5.39 1.77 17.76
CA PHE A 85 -4.82 2.88 18.51
C PHE A 85 -3.76 2.33 19.45
N TYR A 86 -2.65 3.05 19.54
CA TYR A 86 -1.54 2.70 20.40
C TYR A 86 -1.44 3.68 21.55
N ASP A 87 -1.17 3.17 22.75
CA ASP A 87 -0.80 4.03 23.88
C ASP A 87 0.64 4.57 23.74
N GLU A 88 1.08 5.38 24.70
CA GLU A 88 2.43 5.98 24.71
C GLU A 88 3.57 4.93 24.73
N PHE A 89 3.28 3.71 25.16
CA PHE A 89 4.23 2.60 25.20
C PHE A 89 4.13 1.72 23.94
N GLY A 90 3.21 2.02 23.03
CA GLY A 90 3.02 1.31 21.77
C GLY A 90 2.26 0.00 21.88
N ARG A 91 1.44 -0.17 22.92
CA ARG A 91 0.56 -1.33 23.11
C ARG A 91 -0.79 -1.12 22.45
#